data_AF-A0AAW6EAE5-F1
#
_entry.id   AF-A0AAW6EAE5-F1
#
_cell.length_a   1.000
_cell.length_b   1.000
_cell.length_c   1.000
_cell.angle_alpha   90.00
_cell.angle_beta   90.00
_cell.angle_gamma   90.00
#
_symmetry.space_group_name_H-M   'P 1'
#
loop_
_entity.id
_entity.type
_entity.pdbx_description
1 polymer ?
#
loop_
_entity_poly.entity_id
_entity_poly.type
_entity_poly.pdbx_seq_one_letter_code
_entity_poly.pdbx_strand_id
1 'polypeptide(L)'
;MTFSGGKAVLNAKEITQLVSRALRKMGFKLNMKKTTLIGSSQRQQITGIVVNEKAQISSKQRREIRQEIYYCEKYGVSQSLFFKGADITPEKYINSLLGRISFALQIDPADVKMHEYFKVAKKLKSEVCGEK
;
A
#
# COMPACT_ATOMS: atom_id res chain seq x y z
N MET A 1 8.44 11.23 11.51
CA MET A 1 7.98 12.55 11.03
C MET A 1 8.51 12.76 9.63
N THR A 2 7.71 13.39 8.76
CA THR A 2 8.05 13.65 7.36
C THR A 2 7.74 15.11 7.06
N PHE A 3 8.62 15.76 6.31
CA PHE A 3 8.49 17.15 5.90
C PHE A 3 8.55 17.23 4.37
N SER A 4 7.71 18.04 3.75
CA SER A 4 7.67 18.28 2.30
C SER A 4 7.70 19.78 2.03
N GLY A 5 8.15 20.15 0.84
CA GLY A 5 8.27 21.55 0.42
C GLY A 5 9.04 21.69 -0.88
N GLY A 6 8.93 22.85 -1.52
CA GLY A 6 9.66 23.16 -2.75
C GLY A 6 11.18 23.18 -2.52
N LYS A 7 11.94 22.74 -3.53
CA LYS A 7 13.42 22.63 -3.44
C LYS A 7 14.10 23.95 -3.07
N ALA A 8 13.55 25.09 -3.50
CA ALA A 8 14.07 26.42 -3.19
C ALA A 8 13.85 26.86 -1.73
N VAL A 9 12.87 26.27 -1.04
CA VAL A 9 12.45 26.67 0.31
C VAL A 9 12.90 25.66 1.36
N LEU A 10 13.04 24.38 0.98
CA LEU A 10 13.31 23.30 1.92
C LEU A 10 14.81 23.18 2.23
N ASN A 11 15.22 23.75 3.36
CA ASN A 11 16.56 23.56 3.90
C ASN A 11 16.62 22.34 4.84
N ALA A 12 17.07 21.20 4.31
CA ALA A 12 17.14 19.94 5.05
C ALA A 12 18.02 20.02 6.31
N LYS A 13 19.08 20.84 6.29
CA LYS A 13 20.00 20.99 7.43
C LYS A 13 19.32 21.69 8.60
N GLU A 14 18.63 22.79 8.33
CA GLU A 14 17.90 23.56 9.34
C GLU A 14 16.77 22.74 9.96
N ILE A 15 15.98 22.05 9.14
CA ILE A 15 14.91 21.15 9.62
C ILE A 15 15.48 20.05 10.50
N THR A 16 16.57 19.40 10.07
CA THR A 16 17.22 18.33 10.84
C THR A 16 17.73 18.85 12.20
N GLN A 17 18.30 20.05 12.24
CA GLN A 17 18.78 20.66 13.48
C GLN A 17 17.62 21.02 14.42
N LEU A 18 16.55 21.62 13.89
CA LEU A 18 15.34 21.95 14.65
C LEU A 18 14.75 20.69 15.30
N VAL A 19 14.53 19.65 14.49
CA VAL A 19 13.97 18.37 14.94
C VAL A 19 14.87 17.72 15.98
N SER A 20 16.18 17.69 15.74
CA SER A 20 17.14 17.10 16.69
C SER A 20 17.11 17.81 18.04
N ARG A 21 17.04 19.14 18.07
CA ARG A 21 16.91 19.93 19.31
C ARG A 21 15.59 19.65 20.04
N ALA A 22 14.48 19.62 19.31
CA ALA A 22 13.16 19.35 19.88
C ALA A 22 13.09 17.94 20.50
N LEU A 23 13.56 16.92 19.78
CA LEU A 23 13.58 15.53 20.26
C LEU A 23 14.48 15.36 21.49
N ARG A 24 15.65 16.02 21.53
CA ARG A 24 16.55 15.97 22.69
C ARG A 24 15.92 16.50 23.96
N LYS A 25 15.14 17.59 23.88
CA LYS A 25 14.40 18.14 25.03
C LYS A 25 13.40 17.13 25.62
N MET A 26 12.93 16.20 24.81
CA MET A 26 12.01 15.13 25.21
C MET A 26 12.73 13.81 25.57
N GLY A 27 14.07 13.79 25.61
CA GLY A 27 14.84 12.57 25.89
C GLY A 27 15.04 11.63 24.70
N PHE A 28 14.67 12.04 23.49
CA PHE A 28 14.84 11.23 22.27
C PHE A 28 16.06 11.65 21.44
N LYS A 29 16.59 10.72 20.64
CA LYS A 29 17.70 10.96 19.69
C LYS A 29 17.26 10.65 18.27
N LEU A 30 17.59 11.55 17.34
CA LEU A 30 17.33 11.33 15.91
C LEU A 30 18.19 10.18 15.36
N ASN A 31 17.55 9.24 14.66
CA ASN A 31 18.25 8.14 14.00
C ASN A 31 18.73 8.56 12.60
N MET A 32 20.01 8.94 12.51
CA MET A 32 20.60 9.41 11.25
C MET A 32 20.59 8.37 10.14
N LYS A 33 20.66 7.06 10.44
CA LYS A 33 20.59 5.99 9.43
C LYS A 33 19.23 5.93 8.73
N LYS A 34 18.16 6.39 9.41
CA LYS A 34 16.79 6.43 8.88
C LYS A 34 16.36 7.83 8.41
N THR A 35 17.22 8.83 8.57
CA THR A 35 16.93 10.22 8.19
C THR A 35 17.45 10.46 6.77
N THR A 36 16.55 10.72 5.82
CA THR A 36 16.90 10.87 4.41
C THR A 36 16.22 12.10 3.80
N LEU A 37 16.90 12.70 2.82
CA LEU A 37 16.32 13.72 1.94
C LEU A 37 16.02 13.06 0.59
N ILE A 38 14.75 13.07 0.17
CA ILE A 38 14.29 12.37 -1.05
C ILE A 38 13.71 13.40 -2.02
N GLY A 39 14.34 13.53 -3.20
CA GLY A 39 13.85 14.39 -4.28
C GLY A 39 12.66 13.79 -5.03
N SER A 40 12.00 14.61 -5.86
CA SER A 40 10.82 14.20 -6.65
C SER A 40 11.09 13.09 -7.67
N SER A 41 12.32 13.00 -8.19
CA SER A 41 12.75 11.95 -9.11
C SER A 41 12.94 10.58 -8.43
N GLN A 42 12.99 10.55 -7.11
CA GLN A 42 13.14 9.32 -6.33
C GLN A 42 11.79 8.90 -5.77
N ARG A 43 11.62 7.61 -5.51
CA ARG A 43 10.40 7.10 -4.88
C ARG A 43 10.28 7.62 -3.44
N GLN A 44 9.26 8.42 -3.19
CA GLN A 44 8.86 8.93 -1.89
C GLN A 44 7.78 8.01 -1.32
N GLN A 45 8.07 7.41 -0.18
CA GLN A 45 7.15 6.49 0.49
C GLN A 45 6.95 6.90 1.94
N ILE A 46 5.69 7.08 2.34
CA ILE A 46 5.28 7.37 3.71
C ILE A 46 4.36 6.23 4.15
N THR A 47 4.69 5.57 5.26
CA THR A 47 3.88 4.48 5.85
C THR A 47 3.45 3.38 4.86
N GLY A 48 4.29 3.09 3.84
CA GLY A 48 3.97 2.09 2.80
C GLY A 48 3.29 2.66 1.55
N ILE A 49 2.83 3.91 1.58
CA ILE A 49 2.13 4.61 0.51
C ILE A 49 3.14 5.43 -0.30
N VAL A 50 3.09 5.30 -1.63
CA VAL A 50 3.88 6.13 -2.54
C VAL A 50 3.16 7.46 -2.73
N VAL A 51 3.89 8.57 -2.60
CA VAL A 51 3.31 9.93 -2.55
C VAL A 51 3.91 10.91 -3.56
N ASN A 52 4.72 10.45 -4.52
CA ASN A 52 5.45 11.32 -5.45
C ASN A 52 4.59 12.40 -6.12
N GLU A 53 3.53 11.98 -6.82
CA GLU A 53 2.62 12.87 -7.55
C GLU A 53 1.20 12.71 -7.02
N LYS A 54 0.79 11.47 -6.81
CA LYS A 54 -0.46 11.10 -6.15
C LYS A 54 -0.20 10.03 -5.10
N ALA A 55 -1.02 10.04 -4.06
CA ALA A 55 -1.03 8.97 -3.06
C ALA A 55 -1.51 7.67 -3.72
N GLN A 56 -0.72 6.61 -3.62
CA GLN A 56 -1.06 5.30 -4.18
C GLN A 56 -0.32 4.18 -3.47
N ILE A 57 -0.87 2.96 -3.53
CA ILE A 57 -0.14 1.76 -3.13
C ILE A 57 1.04 1.48 -4.08
N SER A 58 2.02 0.72 -3.61
CA SER A 58 3.21 0.41 -4.40
C SER A 58 2.89 -0.37 -5.69
N SER A 59 3.71 -0.19 -6.73
CA SER A 59 3.60 -0.94 -7.99
C SER A 59 3.63 -2.46 -7.79
N LYS A 60 4.42 -2.93 -6.80
CA LYS A 60 4.45 -4.34 -6.38
C LYS A 60 3.08 -4.81 -5.90
N GLN A 61 2.47 -4.11 -4.95
CA GLN A 61 1.13 -4.46 -4.43
C GLN A 61 0.07 -4.44 -5.53
N ARG A 62 0.12 -3.46 -6.45
CA ARG A 62 -0.81 -3.40 -7.59
C ARG A 62 -0.67 -4.62 -8.51
N ARG A 63 0.57 -5.05 -8.75
CA ARG A 63 0.87 -6.23 -9.57
C ARG A 63 0.38 -7.52 -8.90
N GLU A 64 0.61 -7.66 -7.60
CA GLU A 64 0.13 -8.80 -6.81
C GLU A 64 -1.41 -8.89 -6.84
N ILE A 65 -2.11 -7.78 -6.58
CA ILE A 65 -3.58 -7.74 -6.67
C ILE A 65 -4.06 -8.14 -8.07
N ARG A 66 -3.48 -7.56 -9.13
CA ARG A 66 -3.86 -7.90 -10.51
C ARG A 66 -3.66 -9.38 -10.80
N GLN A 67 -2.53 -9.94 -10.38
CA GLN A 67 -2.24 -11.35 -10.58
C GLN A 67 -3.26 -12.20 -9.83
N GLU A 68 -3.49 -11.93 -8.55
CA GLU A 68 -4.43 -12.70 -7.73
C GLU A 68 -5.86 -12.66 -8.31
N ILE A 69 -6.31 -11.50 -8.79
CA ILE A 69 -7.60 -11.37 -9.48
C ILE A 69 -7.64 -12.23 -10.75
N TYR A 70 -6.65 -12.12 -11.62
CA TYR A 70 -6.58 -12.92 -12.85
C TYR A 70 -6.66 -14.42 -12.57
N TYR A 71 -5.90 -14.90 -11.58
CA TYR A 71 -5.92 -16.31 -11.22
C TYR A 71 -7.29 -16.72 -10.66
N CYS A 72 -7.88 -15.90 -9.78
CA CYS A 72 -9.20 -16.21 -9.21
C CYS A 72 -10.29 -16.25 -10.28
N GLU A 73 -10.26 -15.36 -11.26
CA GLU A 73 -11.20 -15.37 -12.39
C GLU A 73 -10.99 -16.59 -13.30
N LYS A 74 -9.73 -16.97 -13.55
CA LYS A 74 -9.40 -18.04 -14.49
C LYS A 74 -9.57 -19.44 -13.91
N TYR A 75 -9.26 -19.62 -12.62
CA TYR A 75 -9.17 -20.94 -11.99
C TYR A 75 -10.09 -21.10 -10.78
N GLY A 76 -10.76 -20.04 -10.33
CA GLY A 76 -11.51 -20.03 -9.08
C GLY A 76 -10.64 -19.75 -7.85
N VAL A 77 -11.28 -19.38 -6.74
CA VAL A 77 -10.61 -18.92 -5.52
C VAL A 77 -9.80 -20.04 -4.86
N SER A 78 -10.37 -21.24 -4.72
CA SER A 78 -9.72 -22.40 -4.09
C SER A 78 -8.48 -22.86 -4.85
N GLN A 79 -8.57 -22.94 -6.18
CA GLN A 79 -7.44 -23.34 -7.01
C GLN A 79 -6.33 -22.28 -7.03
N SER A 80 -6.72 -20.99 -7.05
CA SER A 80 -5.77 -19.88 -6.95
C SER A 80 -4.99 -19.90 -5.64
N LEU A 81 -5.69 -20.21 -4.55
CA LEU A 81 -5.10 -20.36 -3.24
C LEU A 81 -4.13 -21.54 -3.18
N PHE A 82 -4.48 -22.67 -3.80
CA PHE A 82 -3.58 -23.81 -3.95
C PHE A 82 -2.30 -23.44 -4.68
N PHE A 83 -2.38 -22.74 -5.82
CA PHE A 83 -1.20 -22.26 -6.56
C PHE A 83 -0.35 -21.26 -5.77
N LYS A 84 -0.97 -20.52 -4.84
CA LYS A 84 -0.27 -19.61 -3.93
C LYS A 84 0.48 -20.35 -2.81
N GLY A 85 0.14 -21.63 -2.56
CA GLY A 85 0.74 -22.44 -1.50
C GLY A 85 0.43 -21.92 -0.09
N ALA A 86 -0.69 -21.22 0.09
CA ALA A 86 -1.05 -20.66 1.38
C ALA A 86 -2.06 -21.56 2.10
N ASP A 87 -1.75 -21.90 3.35
CA ASP A 87 -2.60 -22.72 4.21
C ASP A 87 -3.65 -21.86 4.95
N ILE A 88 -4.62 -21.36 4.19
CA ILE A 88 -5.76 -20.59 4.68
C ILE A 88 -7.04 -21.01 3.97
N THR A 89 -8.22 -20.67 4.51
CA THR A 89 -9.47 -20.98 3.84
C THR A 89 -9.71 -20.06 2.63
N PRO A 90 -10.44 -20.51 1.58
CA PRO A 90 -10.83 -19.67 0.45
C PRO A 90 -11.55 -18.38 0.87
N GLU A 91 -12.39 -18.45 1.91
CA GLU A 91 -13.09 -17.30 2.48
C GLU A 91 -12.11 -16.28 3.10
N LYS A 92 -11.13 -16.72 3.90
CA LYS A 92 -10.10 -15.83 4.46
C LYS A 92 -9.25 -15.21 3.36
N TYR A 93 -8.94 -15.99 2.32
CA TYR A 93 -8.15 -15.53 1.19
C TYR A 93 -8.87 -14.41 0.40
N ILE A 94 -10.13 -14.61 0.01
CA ILE A 94 -10.89 -13.60 -0.75
C ILE A 94 -11.17 -12.35 0.10
N ASN A 95 -11.42 -12.51 1.41
CA ASN A 95 -11.57 -11.39 2.33
C ASN A 95 -10.28 -10.56 2.44
N SER A 96 -9.11 -11.21 2.51
CA SER A 96 -7.81 -10.54 2.51
C SER A 96 -7.54 -9.79 1.21
N LEU A 97 -7.89 -10.38 0.06
CA LEU A 97 -7.79 -9.71 -1.24
C LEU A 97 -8.70 -8.47 -1.31
N LEU A 98 -9.97 -8.61 -0.90
CA LEU A 98 -10.91 -7.49 -0.80
C LEU A 98 -10.42 -6.38 0.13
N GLY A 99 -9.86 -6.73 1.29
CA GLY A 99 -9.30 -5.75 2.22
C GLY A 99 -8.15 -4.95 1.62
N ARG A 100 -7.23 -5.61 0.91
CA ARG A 100 -6.12 -4.93 0.22
C ARG A 100 -6.59 -4.02 -0.91
N ILE A 101 -7.60 -4.44 -1.68
CA ILE A 101 -8.20 -3.59 -2.73
C ILE A 101 -8.92 -2.39 -2.09
N SER A 102 -9.68 -2.61 -1.01
CA SER A 102 -10.38 -1.54 -0.28
C SER A 102 -9.40 -0.50 0.27
N PHE A 103 -8.28 -0.95 0.83
CA PHE A 103 -7.22 -0.06 1.28
C PHE A 103 -6.62 0.75 0.12
N ALA A 104 -6.40 0.13 -1.05
CA ALA A 104 -5.94 0.84 -2.23
C ALA A 104 -6.93 1.92 -2.69
N LEU A 105 -8.23 1.63 -2.67
CA LEU A 105 -9.31 2.58 -2.99
C LEU A 105 -9.46 3.69 -1.95
N GLN A 106 -9.20 3.41 -0.68
CA GLN A 106 -9.17 4.43 0.36
C GLN A 106 -8.06 5.46 0.11
N ILE A 107 -6.91 5.00 -0.41
CA ILE A 107 -5.77 5.86 -0.74
C ILE A 107 -5.99 6.64 -2.05
N ASP A 108 -6.44 5.95 -3.09
CA ASP A 108 -6.72 6.53 -4.42
C ASP A 108 -8.15 6.18 -4.85
N PRO A 109 -9.17 6.96 -4.43
CA PRO A 109 -10.57 6.70 -4.77
C PRO A 109 -10.92 6.88 -6.25
N ALA A 110 -9.99 7.37 -7.07
CA ALA A 110 -10.20 7.52 -8.51
C ALA A 110 -9.62 6.35 -9.32
N ASP A 111 -9.04 5.34 -8.66
CA ASP A 111 -8.39 4.22 -9.35
C ASP A 111 -9.40 3.26 -9.99
N VAL A 112 -9.66 3.48 -11.29
CA VAL A 112 -10.63 2.71 -12.08
C VAL A 112 -10.36 1.21 -12.04
N LYS A 113 -9.10 0.77 -12.17
CA LYS A 113 -8.77 -0.66 -12.16
C LYS A 113 -9.03 -1.30 -10.82
N MET A 114 -8.76 -0.59 -9.71
CA MET A 114 -9.07 -1.11 -8.38
C MET A 114 -10.57 -1.24 -8.15
N HIS A 115 -11.40 -0.36 -8.72
CA HIS A 115 -12.86 -0.51 -8.68
C HIS A 115 -13.33 -1.74 -9.45
N GLU A 116 -12.75 -2.01 -10.63
CA GLU A 116 -13.02 -3.22 -11.41
C GLU A 116 -12.67 -4.47 -10.61
N TYR A 117 -11.45 -4.52 -10.07
CA TYR A 117 -10.99 -5.64 -9.23
C TYR A 117 -11.85 -5.83 -7.98
N PHE A 118 -12.32 -4.74 -7.37
CA PHE A 118 -13.21 -4.81 -6.22
C PHE A 118 -14.55 -5.48 -6.58
N LYS A 119 -15.15 -5.12 -7.72
CA LYS A 119 -16.40 -5.75 -8.21
C LYS A 119 -16.21 -7.24 -8.46
N VAL A 120 -15.11 -7.62 -9.12
CA VAL A 120 -14.76 -9.02 -9.38
C VAL A 120 -14.58 -9.79 -8.06
N ALA A 121 -13.76 -9.29 -7.15
CA ALA A 121 -13.51 -9.94 -5.87
C ALA A 121 -14.78 -10.05 -5.01
N LYS A 122 -15.71 -9.08 -5.10
CA LYS A 122 -17.00 -9.12 -4.41
C LYS A 122 -17.91 -10.23 -4.97
N LYS A 123 -17.95 -10.40 -6.29
CA LYS A 123 -18.67 -11.50 -6.95
C LYS A 123 -18.10 -12.87 -6.54
N LEU A 124 -16.77 -13.03 -6.62
CA LEU A 124 -16.08 -14.25 -6.21
C LEU A 124 -16.34 -14.59 -4.74
N LYS A 125 -16.41 -13.58 -3.86
CA LYS A 125 -16.75 -13.78 -2.44
C LYS A 125 -18.15 -14.35 -2.27
N SER A 126 -19.15 -13.87 -3.02
CA SER A 126 -20.51 -14.45 -2.91
C SER A 126 -20.58 -15.90 -3.37
N GLU A 127 -19.78 -16.30 -4.36
CA GLU A 127 -19.68 -17.69 -4.82
C GLU A 127 -19.08 -18.58 -3.71
N VAL A 128 -17.96 -18.16 -3.12
CA VAL A 128 -17.29 -18.90 -2.03
C VAL A 128 -18.13 -19.00 -0.75
N CYS A 129 -18.91 -17.96 -0.41
CA CYS A 129 -19.78 -17.97 0.76
C CYS A 129 -21.14 -18.64 0.53
N GLY A 130 -21.57 -18.78 -0.73
CA GLY A 130 -22.88 -19.33 -1.13
C GLY A 130 -22.91 -20.84 -1.33
N GLU A 131 -21.76 -21.51 -1.40
CA GLU A 131 -21.64 -22.99 -1.48
C GLU A 131 -21.91 -23.71 -0.15
N LYS A 132 -22.80 -23.19 0.70
CA LYS A 132 -23.21 -23.83 1.97
C LYS A 132 -24.49 -24.62 1.84
#